data_AF-A0A969D778-F1
#
_entry.id   AF-A0A969D778-F1
#
_cell.length_a   1.000
_cell.length_b   1.000
_cell.length_c   1.000
_cell.angle_alpha   90.00
_cell.angle_beta   90.00
_cell.angle_gamma   90.00
#
_symmetry.space_group_name_H-M   'P 1'
#
loop_
_entity.id
_entity.type
_entity.pdbx_description
1 polymer ?
#
loop_
_entity_poly.entity_id
_entity_poly.type
_entity_poly.pdbx_seq_one_letter_code
_entity_poly.pdbx_strand_id
1 'polypeptide(L)' 'MSIPIIDEVVEQLKVMPQPLQRQVLEFVRSLVKVEVRGTPGQQLLRFAGSIPSNDLQLMREAIEQNCERVDIDEW' A
#
# COMPACT_ATOMS: atom_id res chain seq x y z
N MET A 1 20.75 26.42 7.79
CA MET A 1 20.32 26.02 6.44
C MET A 1 20.31 24.50 6.42
N SER A 2 19.17 23.87 6.17
CA SER A 2 19.10 22.41 6.02
C SER A 2 19.85 22.01 4.76
N ILE A 3 20.71 20.99 4.87
CA ILE A 3 21.38 20.42 3.71
C ILE A 3 20.29 19.76 2.83
N PRO A 4 20.30 19.96 1.50
CA PRO A 4 19.42 19.22 0.62
C PRO A 4 19.63 17.71 0.78
N ILE A 5 18.54 16.95 0.94
CA ILE A 5 18.60 15.48 1.10
C ILE A 5 19.42 14.80 0.00
N ILE A 6 19.40 15.34 -1.21
CA ILE A 6 20.20 14.82 -2.32
C ILE A 6 21.71 14.86 -2.02
N ASP A 7 22.20 15.91 -1.39
CA ASP A 7 23.61 16.08 -1.08
C ASP A 7 24.04 15.09 0.01
N GLU A 8 23.21 14.89 1.03
CA GLU A 8 23.45 13.87 2.07
C GLU A 8 23.50 12.45 1.49
N VAL A 9 22.57 12.12 0.58
CA VAL A 9 22.55 10.81 -0.10
C VAL A 9 23.80 10.61 -0.94
N VAL A 10 24.26 11.64 -1.66
CA VAL A 10 25.48 11.57 -2.47
C VAL A 10 26.72 11.37 -1.60
N GLU A 11 26.84 12.08 -0.48
CA GLU A 11 27.98 11.91 0.44
C GLU A 11 28.04 10.51 1.04
N GLN A 12 26.90 9.94 1.43
CA GLN A 12 26.85 8.56 1.93
C GLN A 12 27.24 7.55 0.84
N LEU A 13 26.83 7.75 -0.40
CA LEU A 13 27.19 6.85 -1.50
C LEU A 13 28.68 6.89 -1.83
N LYS A 14 29.33 8.06 -1.74
CA LYS A 14 30.78 8.20 -2.04
C LYS A 14 31.66 7.30 -1.20
N VAL A 15 31.30 7.06 0.07
CA VAL A 15 32.09 6.24 0.99
C VAL A 15 31.74 4.74 0.91
N MET A 16 30.71 4.36 0.17
CA MET A 16 30.30 2.96 0.04
C MET A 16 31.18 2.19 -0.97
N PRO A 17 31.48 0.90 -0.69
CA PRO A 17 31.98 -0.02 -1.70
C PRO A 17 31.06 -0.12 -2.92
N GLN A 18 31.64 -0.30 -4.10
CA GLN A 18 30.92 -0.37 -5.38
C GLN A 18 29.76 -1.38 -5.42
N PRO A 19 29.84 -2.59 -4.80
CA PRO A 19 28.70 -3.51 -4.75
C PRO A 19 27.48 -2.94 -4.02
N LEU A 20 27.70 -2.19 -2.92
CA LEU A 20 26.63 -1.57 -2.16
C LEU A 20 26.05 -0.36 -2.90
N GLN A 21 26.87 0.43 -3.57
CA GLN A 21 26.39 1.49 -4.46
C GLN A 21 25.44 0.94 -5.55
N ARG A 22 25.78 -0.22 -6.12
CA ARG A 22 24.94 -0.90 -7.11
C ARG A 22 23.60 -1.35 -6.52
N GLN A 23 23.61 -1.88 -5.30
CA GLN A 23 22.40 -2.27 -4.58
C GLN A 23 21.48 -1.07 -4.32
N VAL A 24 22.03 0.07 -3.89
CA VAL A 24 21.25 1.31 -3.71
C VAL A 24 20.67 1.78 -5.05
N LEU A 25 21.43 1.74 -6.13
CA LEU A 25 20.93 2.10 -7.47
C LEU A 25 19.76 1.22 -7.92
N GLU A 26 19.83 -0.10 -7.68
CA GLU A 26 18.74 -1.02 -7.98
C GLU A 26 17.50 -0.74 -7.14
N PHE A 27 17.69 -0.44 -5.85
CA PHE A 27 16.61 -0.05 -4.96
C PHE A 27 15.92 1.24 -5.40
N VAL A 28 16.67 2.31 -5.69
CA VAL A 28 16.10 3.58 -6.18
C VAL A 28 15.35 3.38 -7.50
N ARG A 29 15.88 2.55 -8.43
CA ARG A 29 15.16 2.17 -9.65
C ARG A 29 13.86 1.44 -9.35
N SER A 30 13.83 0.60 -8.32
CA SER A 30 12.60 -0.05 -7.88
C SER A 30 11.58 0.98 -7.38
N LEU A 31 12.01 1.95 -6.55
CA LEU A 31 11.14 3.01 -6.02
C LEU A 31 10.52 3.86 -7.15
N VAL A 32 11.30 4.21 -8.16
CA VAL A 32 10.81 4.96 -9.33
C VAL A 32 9.87 4.11 -10.20
N LYS A 33 10.09 2.79 -10.26
CA LYS A 33 9.20 1.85 -10.97
C LYS A 33 7.94 1.50 -10.19
N VAL A 34 7.90 1.76 -8.88
CA VAL A 34 6.66 1.82 -8.11
C VAL A 34 5.93 3.11 -8.49
N GLU A 35 5.51 3.23 -9.75
CA GLU A 35 4.26 3.92 -9.99
C GLU A 35 3.23 3.13 -9.19
N VAL A 36 2.59 3.77 -8.21
CA VAL A 36 1.44 3.19 -7.53
C VAL A 36 0.35 3.00 -8.59
N ARG A 37 0.37 1.85 -9.24
CA ARG A 37 -0.61 1.49 -10.27
C ARG A 37 -1.75 0.80 -9.53
N GLY A 38 -2.84 1.54 -9.37
CA GLY A 38 -4.11 0.93 -8.98
C GLY A 38 -4.49 -0.17 -9.96
N THR A 39 -5.24 -1.16 -9.48
CA THR A 39 -5.88 -2.13 -10.38
C THR A 39 -7.07 -1.43 -11.05
N PRO A 40 -7.18 -1.41 -12.38
CA PRO A 40 -8.34 -0.84 -13.05
C PRO A 40 -9.63 -1.51 -12.55
N GLY A 41 -10.65 -0.71 -12.23
CA GLY A 41 -11.91 -1.23 -11.65
C GLY A 41 -12.57 -2.31 -12.52
N GLN A 42 -12.39 -2.25 -13.84
CA GLN A 42 -12.87 -3.27 -14.77
C GLN A 42 -12.29 -4.67 -14.47
N GLN A 43 -11.05 -4.75 -13.98
CA GLN A 43 -10.42 -6.02 -13.60
C GLN A 43 -11.00 -6.59 -12.30
N LEU A 44 -11.63 -5.76 -11.47
CA LEU A 44 -12.24 -6.19 -10.21
C LEU A 44 -13.64 -6.79 -10.41
N LEU A 45 -14.30 -6.54 -11.55
CA LEU A 45 -15.64 -7.04 -11.85
C LEU A 45 -15.76 -8.57 -11.78
N ARG A 46 -14.67 -9.30 -12.02
CA ARG A 46 -14.63 -10.76 -11.87
C ARG A 46 -14.92 -11.26 -10.44
N PHE A 47 -14.79 -10.39 -9.45
CA PHE A 47 -15.08 -10.69 -8.04
C PHE A 47 -16.50 -10.25 -7.64
N ALA A 48 -17.26 -9.60 -8.51
CA ALA A 48 -18.62 -9.19 -8.19
C ALA A 48 -19.50 -10.43 -7.94
N GLY A 49 -20.07 -10.53 -6.74
CA GLY A 49 -20.88 -11.67 -6.34
C GLY A 49 -20.09 -12.97 -6.09
N SER A 50 -18.76 -12.90 -5.94
CA SER A 50 -17.94 -14.10 -5.69
C SER A 50 -18.00 -14.62 -4.25
N ILE A 51 -18.66 -13.91 -3.34
CA ILE A 51 -18.80 -14.34 -1.95
C ILE A 51 -19.99 -15.31 -1.85
N PRO A 52 -19.77 -16.56 -1.41
CA PRO A 52 -20.84 -17.53 -1.20
C PRO A 52 -21.90 -17.04 -0.21
N SER A 53 -23.16 -17.44 -0.39
CA SER A 53 -24.27 -17.00 0.47
C SER A 53 -24.09 -17.36 1.95
N ASN A 54 -23.46 -18.49 2.26
CA ASN A 54 -23.15 -18.90 3.63
C ASN A 54 -22.10 -17.96 4.27
N ASP A 55 -21.11 -17.54 3.50
CA ASP A 55 -20.09 -16.60 3.98
C ASP A 55 -20.70 -15.22 4.19
N LEU A 56 -21.62 -14.79 3.32
CA LEU A 56 -22.39 -13.55 3.51
C LEU A 56 -23.21 -13.57 4.80
N GLN A 57 -23.82 -14.71 5.13
CA GLN A 57 -24.57 -14.87 6.37
C GLN A 57 -23.66 -14.78 7.60
N LEU A 58 -22.49 -15.42 7.56
CA LEU A 58 -21.50 -15.34 8.63
C LEU A 58 -20.97 -13.91 8.83
N MET A 59 -20.71 -13.19 7.74
CA MET A 59 -20.30 -11.78 7.80
C MET A 59 -21.39 -10.91 8.42
N ARG A 60 -22.66 -11.12 8.05
CA ARG A 60 -23.80 -10.41 8.63
C ARG A 60 -23.88 -10.61 10.15
N GLU A 61 -23.84 -11.85 10.59
CA GLU A 61 -23.91 -12.19 12.02
C GLU A 61 -22.77 -11.55 12.80
N ALA A 62 -21.54 -11.60 12.27
CA ALA A 62 -20.38 -10.96 12.89
C ALA A 62 -20.53 -9.43 13.01
N ILE A 63 -21.10 -8.77 11.99
CA ILE A 63 -21.38 -7.33 12.02
C ILE A 63 -22.44 -7.02 13.09
N GLU A 64 -23.55 -7.75 13.09
CA GLU A 64 -24.67 -7.50 14.01
C GLU A 64 -24.31 -7.76 15.48
N GLN A 65 -23.43 -8.73 15.75
CA GLN A 65 -23.02 -9.07 17.12
C GLN A 65 -21.90 -8.18 17.65
N ASN A 66 -20.96 -7.76 16.80
CA ASN A 66 -19.69 -7.19 17.25
C ASN A 66 -19.41 -5.77 16.77
N CYS A 67 -20.13 -5.25 15.75
CA CYS A 67 -19.98 -3.86 15.34
C CYS A 67 -20.89 -2.94 16.17
N GLU A 68 -20.37 -1.77 16.51
CA GLU A 68 -21.13 -0.71 17.14
C GLU A 68 -22.29 -0.29 16.22
N ARG A 69 -23.45 -0.03 16.83
CA ARG A 69 -24.60 0.52 16.09
C ARG A 69 -24.31 1.97 15.76
N VAL A 70 -24.39 2.32 14.48
CA VAL A 70 -24.35 3.72 14.05
C VAL A 70 -25.66 4.36 14.50
N ASP A 71 -25.59 5.30 15.44
CA ASP A 71 -26.69 6.20 15.73
C ASP A 71 -26.80 7.23 14.60
N ILE A 72 -27.94 7.23 13.92
CA ILE A 72 -28.19 8.07 12.74
C ILE A 72 -28.45 9.52 13.19
N ASP A 73 -28.83 9.71 14.46
CA ASP A 73 -29.18 11.01 15.05
C ASP A 73 -27.99 11.69 15.76
N GLU A 74 -26.80 11.05 15.79
CA GLU A 74 -25.57 11.60 16.39
C GLU A 74 -24.71 12.49 15.45
N TRP A 75 -25.21 12.83 14.26
CA TRP A 75 -24.50 13.67 13.26
C TRP A 75 -25.11 15.06 13.05
#